data_AF-C1BQT4-F1
#
_entry.id   AF-C1BQT4-F1
#
_cell.length_a   1.000
_cell.length_b   1.000
_cell.length_c   1.000
_cell.angle_alpha   90.00
_cell.angle_beta   90.00
_cell.angle_gamma   90.00
#
_symmetry.space_group_name_H-M   'P 1'
#
loop_
_entity.id
_entity.type
_entity.pdbx_description
1 polymer ?
#
loop_
_entity_poly.entity_id
_entity_poly.type
_entity_poly.pdbx_seq_one_letter_code
_entity_poly.pdbx_strand_id
1 'polypeptide(L)'
;MSSYMVWAAEISTGVSVMTVLVMASLTVLFLTKCLRQDLMPQSGTALTRVDYNPPMNLMHELSIPLSLSLLSHNQNRLKFKLDIFAPFEEFEVGLYWRIPINTFHHVLRAPKNWVLRTFKDTSTRTNLFGEDGFKGFRDSFEPQESVGEDKVLRVPSEEVQTWAQEPLPRNHYPLVIVLCVSELVLFHVVHIQDEALRFPSRILNHYIKFDDGRSAELRPLFTQDSGECVVCQEKPVSRAFLPCRHACSCSDCFQRIKNKCPMCRTFIHSFFLVEDEAGESSSLSPDG
;
A
#
# COMPACT_ATOMS: atom_id res chain seq x y z
N MET A 1 14.28 -8.35 88.10
CA MET A 1 14.37 -8.87 86.71
C MET A 1 13.01 -8.88 85.99
N SER A 2 11.87 -9.16 86.65
CA SER A 2 10.57 -9.22 85.96
C SER A 2 10.07 -7.88 85.40
N SER A 3 10.24 -6.76 86.10
CA SER A 3 9.72 -5.45 85.65
C SER A 3 10.38 -4.95 84.35
N TYR A 4 11.68 -5.22 84.16
CA TYR A 4 12.39 -4.87 82.93
C TYR A 4 11.91 -5.66 81.72
N MET A 5 11.54 -6.94 81.92
CA MET A 5 11.03 -7.79 80.85
C MET A 5 9.62 -7.37 80.42
N VAL A 6 8.77 -6.95 81.38
CA VAL A 6 7.43 -6.42 81.10
C VAL A 6 7.52 -5.10 80.34
N TRP A 7 8.39 -4.19 80.78
CA TRP A 7 8.60 -2.90 80.12
C TRP A 7 9.15 -3.06 78.69
N ALA A 8 10.08 -3.99 78.47
CA ALA A 8 10.58 -4.30 77.14
C ALA A 8 9.50 -4.87 76.21
N ALA A 9 8.58 -5.68 76.75
CA ALA A 9 7.46 -6.24 75.98
C ALA A 9 6.45 -5.16 75.55
N GLU A 10 6.11 -4.23 76.44
CA GLU A 10 5.20 -3.11 76.15
C GLU A 10 5.78 -2.14 75.11
N ILE A 11 7.09 -1.91 75.12
CA ILE A 11 7.75 -1.09 74.09
C ILE A 11 7.75 -1.82 72.75
N SER A 12 8.03 -3.13 72.74
CA SER A 12 8.04 -3.91 71.50
C SER A 12 6.66 -3.92 70.82
N THR A 13 5.58 -4.05 71.60
CA THR A 13 4.21 -3.99 71.06
C THR A 13 3.87 -2.57 70.58
N GLY A 14 4.25 -1.54 71.33
CA GLY A 14 4.08 -0.14 70.91
C GLY A 14 4.79 0.19 69.59
N VAL A 15 6.04 -0.26 69.42
CA VAL A 15 6.81 -0.06 68.18
C VAL A 15 6.17 -0.82 67.03
N SER A 16 5.69 -2.05 67.24
CA SER A 16 5.00 -2.82 66.19
C SER A 16 3.67 -2.20 65.74
N VAL A 17 2.91 -1.59 66.64
CA VAL A 17 1.67 -0.90 66.27
C VAL A 17 1.97 0.36 65.47
N MET A 18 2.98 1.13 65.90
CA MET A 18 3.41 2.34 65.20
C MET A 18 3.91 2.05 63.78
N THR A 19 4.70 0.99 63.58
CA THR A 19 5.17 0.62 62.24
C THR A 19 4.03 0.23 61.31
N VAL A 20 3.03 -0.51 61.80
CA VAL A 20 1.84 -0.87 61.01
C VAL A 20 1.03 0.37 60.61
N LEU A 21 0.83 1.31 61.54
CA LEU A 21 0.10 2.56 61.25
C LEU A 21 0.84 3.43 60.22
N VAL A 22 2.17 3.52 60.32
CA VAL A 22 2.98 4.25 59.33
C VAL A 22 2.87 3.59 57.95
N MET A 23 2.99 2.27 57.87
CA MET A 23 2.87 1.55 56.60
C MET A 23 1.47 1.68 55.99
N ALA A 24 0.41 1.58 56.80
CA ALA A 24 -0.97 1.79 56.35
C ALA A 24 -1.21 3.22 55.86
N SER A 25 -0.62 4.22 56.53
CA SER A 25 -0.72 5.62 56.08
C SER A 25 0.01 5.84 54.75
N LEU A 26 1.20 5.24 54.57
CA LEU A 26 1.96 5.31 53.33
C LEU A 26 1.23 4.60 52.17
N THR A 27 0.59 3.46 52.40
CA THR A 27 -0.20 2.78 51.37
C THR A 27 -1.44 3.57 50.99
N VAL A 28 -2.14 4.18 51.94
CA VAL A 28 -3.28 5.06 51.65
C VAL A 28 -2.84 6.31 50.86
N LEU A 29 -1.71 6.92 51.21
CA LEU A 29 -1.14 8.04 50.45
C LEU A 29 -0.73 7.62 49.03
N PHE A 30 -0.17 6.43 48.87
CA PHE A 30 0.19 5.89 47.56
C PHE A 30 -1.06 5.62 46.71
N LEU A 31 -2.07 4.96 47.29
CA LEU A 31 -3.33 4.65 46.60
C LEU A 31 -4.12 5.92 46.23
N THR A 32 -4.18 6.91 47.12
CA THR A 32 -4.83 8.20 46.80
C THR A 32 -4.06 8.96 45.72
N LYS A 33 -2.73 8.85 45.67
CA LYS A 33 -1.93 9.41 44.58
C LYS A 33 -2.18 8.69 43.25
N CYS A 34 -2.25 7.37 43.25
CA CYS A 34 -2.58 6.58 42.05
C CYS A 34 -4.01 6.88 41.55
N LEU A 35 -5.00 6.89 42.46
CA LEU A 35 -6.39 7.24 42.11
C LEU A 35 -6.51 8.68 41.60
N ARG A 36 -5.77 9.62 42.19
CA ARG A 36 -5.72 11.00 41.71
C ARG A 36 -5.07 11.11 40.33
N GLN A 37 -4.07 10.28 40.03
CA GLN A 37 -3.46 10.20 38.70
C GLN A 37 -4.42 9.62 37.65
N ASP A 38 -5.22 8.61 38.01
CA ASP A 38 -6.19 8.03 37.09
C ASP A 38 -7.40 8.94 36.84
N LEU A 39 -7.80 9.74 37.84
CA LEU A 39 -8.97 10.65 37.75
C LEU A 39 -8.65 12.03 37.16
N MET A 40 -7.38 12.44 37.07
CA MET A 40 -6.95 13.72 36.48
C MET A 40 -6.27 13.48 35.13
N PRO A 41 -6.99 13.59 33.99
CA PRO A 41 -6.41 13.31 32.66
C PRO A 41 -5.35 14.33 32.23
N GLN A 42 -5.17 15.42 32.97
CA GLN A 42 -4.35 16.58 32.58
C GLN A 42 -3.02 16.72 33.33
N SER A 43 -2.70 15.90 34.33
CA SER A 43 -1.40 15.96 35.00
C SER A 43 -0.53 14.76 34.63
N GLY A 44 0.20 14.95 33.53
CA GLY A 44 1.32 14.17 33.01
C GLY A 44 1.72 12.90 33.75
N THR A 45 1.44 11.76 33.13
CA THR A 45 2.18 10.52 33.35
C THR A 45 3.65 10.72 32.97
N ALA A 46 4.58 10.07 33.69
CA ALA A 46 6.00 9.96 33.34
C ALA A 46 6.25 9.20 32.01
N LEU A 47 5.19 8.75 31.34
CA LEU A 47 5.18 8.45 29.92
C LEU A 47 4.68 9.72 29.23
N THR A 48 5.58 10.46 28.58
CA THR A 48 5.18 11.48 27.62
C THR A 48 4.24 10.81 26.62
N ARG A 49 2.93 11.11 26.68
CA ARG A 49 2.04 10.85 25.55
C ARG A 49 2.55 11.73 24.43
N VAL A 50 3.37 11.16 23.57
CA VAL A 50 3.74 11.81 22.31
C VAL A 50 2.49 11.72 21.47
N ASP A 51 1.76 12.83 21.37
CA ASP A 51 0.70 12.99 20.39
C ASP A 51 1.35 12.89 19.01
N TYR A 52 1.26 11.69 18.44
CA TYR A 52 1.86 11.38 17.16
C TYR A 52 0.89 11.85 16.07
N ASN A 53 1.21 12.98 15.45
CA ASN A 53 0.49 13.45 14.28
C ASN A 53 1.28 13.07 13.02
N PRO A 54 0.87 12.02 12.28
CA PRO A 54 1.57 11.64 11.07
C PRO A 54 1.48 12.77 10.03
N PRO A 55 2.56 13.07 9.29
CA PRO A 55 2.53 14.07 8.24
C PRO A 55 1.61 13.65 7.08
N MET A 56 0.98 14.64 6.45
CA MET A 56 0.24 14.46 5.22
C MET A 56 1.19 14.54 4.02
N ASN A 57 1.19 13.49 3.20
CA ASN A 57 1.87 13.49 1.91
C ASN A 57 0.91 14.02 0.85
N LEU A 58 1.34 15.05 0.12
CA LEU A 58 0.63 15.50 -1.07
C LEU A 58 0.79 14.45 -2.16
N MET A 59 -0.33 13.93 -2.65
CA MET A 59 -0.36 13.01 -3.78
C MET A 59 -0.86 13.77 -5.00
N HIS A 60 -0.21 13.57 -6.14
CA HIS A 60 -0.70 14.09 -7.40
C HIS A 60 -1.59 13.03 -8.03
N GLU A 61 -2.82 13.42 -8.39
CA GLU A 61 -3.71 12.54 -9.12
C GLU A 61 -3.11 12.25 -10.51
N LEU A 62 -3.12 10.97 -10.88
CA LEU A 62 -2.63 10.49 -12.16
C LEU A 62 -3.77 9.79 -12.88
N SER A 63 -4.27 10.42 -13.94
CA SER A 63 -5.27 9.84 -14.83
C SER A 63 -4.59 8.83 -15.76
N ILE A 64 -4.63 7.55 -15.37
CA ILE A 64 -4.14 6.47 -16.21
C ILE A 64 -5.30 6.06 -17.15
N PRO A 65 -5.15 6.18 -18.47
CA PRO A 65 -6.25 5.98 -19.42
C PRO A 65 -6.65 4.51 -19.60
N LEU A 66 -5.89 3.58 -19.03
CA LEU A 66 -6.10 2.14 -19.15
C LEU A 66 -5.65 1.37 -17.91
N SER A 67 -6.26 0.23 -17.63
CA SER A 67 -5.79 -0.75 -16.66
C SER A 67 -5.74 -2.14 -17.27
N LEU A 68 -4.71 -2.90 -16.91
CA LEU A 68 -4.55 -4.29 -17.32
C LEU A 68 -4.83 -5.20 -16.12
N SER A 69 -5.85 -6.04 -16.25
CA SER A 69 -6.19 -7.06 -15.24
C SER A 69 -6.14 -8.47 -15.83
N LEU A 70 -5.85 -9.47 -15.00
CA LEU A 70 -5.80 -10.86 -15.45
C LEU A 70 -7.18 -11.51 -15.25
N LEU A 71 -7.87 -11.86 -16.35
CA LEU A 71 -9.23 -12.44 -16.30
C LEU A 71 -9.24 -13.93 -16.00
N SER A 72 -8.32 -14.66 -16.63
CA SER A 72 -8.30 -16.11 -16.55
C SER A 72 -6.88 -16.61 -16.77
N HIS A 73 -6.47 -17.51 -15.89
CA HIS A 73 -5.28 -18.31 -16.06
C HIS A 73 -5.71 -19.78 -16.21
N ASN A 74 -5.46 -20.35 -17.39
CA ASN A 74 -5.32 -21.80 -17.54
C ASN A 74 -3.87 -22.08 -17.89
N GLN A 75 -3.37 -23.29 -17.59
CA GLN A 75 -1.97 -23.68 -17.79
C GLN A 75 -1.37 -23.26 -19.15
N ASN A 76 -2.18 -23.21 -20.22
CA ASN A 76 -1.74 -22.84 -21.56
C ASN A 76 -2.38 -21.55 -22.13
N ARG A 77 -3.22 -20.83 -21.37
CA ARG A 77 -3.91 -19.64 -21.90
C ARG A 77 -4.02 -18.58 -20.82
N LEU A 78 -3.31 -17.47 -21.02
CA LEU A 78 -3.48 -16.24 -20.27
C LEU A 78 -4.40 -15.31 -21.06
N LYS A 79 -5.44 -14.84 -20.37
CA LYS A 79 -6.34 -13.80 -20.89
C LYS A 79 -6.23 -12.58 -19.99
N PHE A 80 -5.80 -11.46 -20.56
CA PHE A 80 -5.81 -10.18 -19.85
C PHE A 80 -7.00 -9.35 -20.34
N LYS A 81 -7.68 -8.71 -19.40
CA LYS A 81 -8.61 -7.61 -19.64
C LYS A 81 -7.78 -6.35 -19.80
N LEU A 82 -8.09 -5.57 -20.82
CA LEU A 82 -7.69 -4.18 -20.91
C LEU A 82 -8.94 -3.32 -20.74
N ASP A 83 -9.01 -2.64 -19.61
CA ASP A 83 -10.07 -1.67 -19.29
C ASP A 83 -9.60 -0.30 -19.78
N ILE A 84 -10.36 0.33 -20.67
CA ILE A 84 -10.06 1.66 -21.23
C ILE A 84 -10.97 2.69 -20.57
N PHE A 85 -10.38 3.66 -19.87
CA PHE A 85 -11.10 4.69 -19.11
C PHE A 85 -11.15 6.05 -19.81
N ALA A 86 -10.27 6.28 -20.80
CA ALA A 86 -10.24 7.52 -21.57
C ALA A 86 -9.99 7.23 -23.05
N PRO A 87 -10.54 8.04 -23.97
CA PRO A 87 -10.26 7.91 -25.39
C PRO A 87 -8.79 8.24 -25.67
N PHE A 88 -8.17 7.46 -26.54
CA PHE A 88 -6.81 7.68 -27.04
C PHE A 88 -6.73 7.31 -28.51
N GLU A 89 -5.82 7.94 -29.25
CA GLU A 89 -5.70 7.79 -30.69
C GLU A 89 -5.10 6.42 -31.08
N GLU A 90 -4.01 6.03 -30.41
CA GLU A 90 -3.28 4.79 -30.70
C GLU A 90 -2.75 4.16 -29.41
N PHE A 91 -2.82 2.84 -29.33
CA PHE A 91 -2.13 2.07 -28.31
C PHE A 91 -1.38 0.88 -28.90
N GLU A 92 -0.20 0.66 -28.36
CA GLU A 92 0.69 -0.42 -28.77
C GLU A 92 1.00 -1.32 -27.57
N VAL A 93 1.06 -2.64 -27.82
CA VAL A 93 1.30 -3.65 -26.79
C VAL A 93 2.45 -4.56 -27.20
N GLY A 94 3.48 -4.64 -26.36
CA GLY A 94 4.60 -5.56 -26.52
C GLY A 94 4.54 -6.67 -25.48
N LEU A 95 4.67 -7.93 -25.91
CA LEU A 95 4.83 -9.08 -25.03
C LEU A 95 6.26 -9.60 -25.12
N TYR A 96 6.95 -9.58 -23.99
CA TYR A 96 8.34 -9.97 -23.91
C TYR A 96 8.50 -11.12 -22.92
N TRP A 97 9.10 -12.21 -23.37
CA TRP A 97 9.28 -13.42 -22.58
C TRP A 97 10.70 -13.56 -22.09
N ARG A 98 10.83 -14.18 -20.91
CA ARG A 98 12.12 -14.57 -20.32
C ARG A 98 13.11 -13.39 -20.24
N ILE A 99 12.66 -12.30 -19.64
CA ILE A 99 13.50 -11.10 -19.51
C ILE A 99 14.37 -11.21 -18.26
N PRO A 100 15.69 -11.06 -18.38
CA PRO A 100 16.57 -10.99 -17.22
C PRO A 100 16.15 -9.85 -16.28
N ILE A 101 16.02 -10.14 -14.98
CA ILE A 101 15.55 -9.18 -13.98
C ILE A 101 16.44 -7.94 -13.95
N ASN A 102 17.76 -8.11 -14.08
CA ASN A 102 18.72 -7.01 -14.17
C ASN A 102 18.42 -6.11 -15.38
N THR A 103 18.25 -6.68 -16.58
CA THR A 103 17.97 -5.95 -17.81
C THR A 103 16.65 -5.20 -17.74
N PHE A 104 15.60 -5.83 -17.19
CA PHE A 104 14.34 -5.15 -16.92
C PHE A 104 14.54 -3.89 -16.06
N HIS A 105 15.29 -4.01 -14.96
CA HIS A 105 15.56 -2.87 -14.08
C HIS A 105 16.51 -1.83 -14.70
N HIS A 106 17.35 -2.20 -15.68
CA HIS A 106 18.11 -1.23 -16.47
C HIS A 106 17.20 -0.41 -17.37
N VAL A 107 16.30 -1.06 -18.12
CA VAL A 107 15.28 -0.39 -18.95
C VAL A 107 14.37 0.48 -18.09
N LEU A 108 13.96 0.00 -16.90
CA LEU A 108 13.15 0.76 -15.96
C LEU A 108 13.84 2.04 -15.48
N ARG A 109 15.19 2.09 -15.45
CA ARG A 109 15.97 3.29 -15.10
C ARG A 109 16.33 4.16 -16.32
N ALA A 110 16.18 3.65 -17.53
CA ALA A 110 16.49 4.39 -18.75
C ALA A 110 15.53 5.58 -18.96
N PRO A 111 15.93 6.62 -19.71
CA PRO A 111 15.05 7.75 -20.01
C PRO A 111 13.77 7.32 -20.75
N LYS A 112 12.64 7.94 -20.44
CA LYS A 112 11.33 7.63 -21.07
C LYS A 112 11.39 7.75 -22.60
N ASN A 113 11.99 8.82 -23.11
CA ASN A 113 12.11 9.08 -24.55
C ASN A 113 12.88 7.98 -25.28
N TRP A 114 13.91 7.40 -24.63
CA TRP A 114 14.64 6.28 -25.21
C TRP A 114 13.74 5.05 -25.32
N VAL A 115 13.03 4.70 -24.23
CA VAL A 115 12.10 3.56 -24.23
C VAL A 115 11.03 3.74 -25.30
N LEU A 116 10.41 4.91 -25.36
CA LEU A 116 9.33 5.21 -26.30
C LEU A 116 9.81 5.17 -27.75
N ARG A 117 10.98 5.74 -28.05
CA ARG A 117 11.58 5.67 -29.39
C ARG A 117 11.90 4.24 -29.79
N THR A 118 12.52 3.46 -28.89
CA THR A 118 12.86 2.06 -29.14
C THR A 118 11.60 1.21 -29.30
N PHE A 119 10.53 1.50 -28.55
CA PHE A 119 9.29 0.75 -28.62
C PHE A 119 8.43 1.06 -29.86
N LYS A 120 8.35 2.34 -30.27
CA LYS A 120 7.61 2.76 -31.47
C LYS A 120 8.32 2.37 -32.78
N ASP A 121 9.66 2.26 -32.77
CA ASP A 121 10.42 1.90 -33.96
C ASP A 121 10.35 0.39 -34.25
N THR A 122 9.86 0.04 -35.44
CA THR A 122 9.67 -1.36 -35.85
C THR A 122 10.94 -2.19 -35.83
N SER A 123 12.08 -1.56 -36.11
CA SER A 123 13.37 -2.25 -36.17
C SER A 123 13.96 -2.54 -34.78
N THR A 124 13.71 -1.66 -33.80
CA THR A 124 14.34 -1.72 -32.48
C THR A 124 13.40 -2.21 -31.37
N ARG A 125 12.07 -2.22 -31.59
CA ARG A 125 11.06 -2.63 -30.59
C ARG A 125 11.20 -4.05 -30.10
N THR A 126 11.73 -4.91 -30.95
CA THR A 126 12.08 -6.27 -30.56
C THR A 126 13.21 -6.23 -29.52
N ASN A 127 14.25 -5.42 -29.72
CA ASN A 127 15.46 -5.41 -28.89
C ASN A 127 15.39 -4.56 -27.60
N LEU A 128 14.20 -4.18 -27.15
CA LEU A 128 14.03 -3.33 -25.96
C LEU A 128 14.73 -3.89 -24.70
N PHE A 129 14.71 -5.21 -24.53
CA PHE A 129 15.33 -5.92 -23.41
C PHE A 129 16.53 -6.79 -23.82
N GLY A 130 17.14 -6.53 -24.98
CA GLY A 130 18.26 -7.33 -25.50
C GLY A 130 17.84 -8.49 -26.41
N GLU A 131 18.85 -9.24 -26.87
CA GLU A 131 18.71 -10.34 -27.84
C GLU A 131 18.22 -11.65 -27.19
N ASP A 132 18.40 -11.79 -25.87
CA ASP A 132 18.12 -13.04 -25.12
C ASP A 132 16.64 -13.27 -24.77
N GLY A 133 15.79 -12.25 -24.93
CA GLY A 133 14.35 -12.36 -24.71
C GLY A 133 13.66 -12.97 -25.93
N PHE A 134 12.84 -14.01 -25.73
CA PHE A 134 11.94 -14.52 -26.78
C PHE A 134 10.75 -13.55 -26.95
N LYS A 135 10.33 -13.26 -28.18
CA LYS A 135 9.49 -12.07 -28.48
C LYS A 135 8.23 -12.47 -29.23
N GLY A 136 7.08 -12.28 -28.59
CA GLY A 136 5.77 -12.32 -29.21
C GLY A 136 5.27 -10.88 -29.39
N PHE A 137 5.50 -10.29 -30.56
CA PHE A 137 5.03 -8.92 -30.81
C PHE A 137 3.60 -8.96 -31.36
N ARG A 138 2.67 -8.20 -30.77
CA ARG A 138 1.29 -8.07 -31.25
C ARG A 138 1.00 -6.60 -31.55
N ASP A 139 1.11 -6.26 -32.83
CA ASP A 139 0.92 -4.88 -33.30
C ASP A 139 -0.54 -4.42 -33.13
N SER A 140 -0.68 -3.11 -32.91
CA SER A 140 -1.83 -2.25 -33.17
C SER A 140 -3.23 -2.88 -33.06
N PHE A 141 -4.02 -2.47 -32.08
CA PHE A 141 -5.48 -2.61 -32.18
C PHE A 141 -6.03 -1.33 -32.80
N GLU A 142 -6.75 -1.44 -33.91
CA GLU A 142 -7.46 -0.30 -34.49
C GLU A 142 -8.44 0.31 -33.48
N PRO A 143 -8.57 1.65 -33.45
CA PRO A 143 -9.55 2.33 -32.64
C PRO A 143 -10.93 2.11 -33.29
N GLN A 144 -11.64 1.06 -32.88
CA GLN A 144 -13.09 1.14 -32.93
C GLN A 144 -13.58 1.82 -31.65
N GLU A 145 -14.31 2.90 -31.89
CA GLU A 145 -14.88 3.87 -30.96
C GLU A 145 -15.84 3.19 -29.97
N SER A 146 -15.33 2.73 -28.83
CA SER A 146 -16.19 2.22 -27.77
C SER A 146 -15.49 2.39 -26.41
N VAL A 147 -15.59 3.60 -25.86
CA VAL A 147 -15.29 3.85 -24.44
C VAL A 147 -16.16 2.90 -23.61
N GLY A 148 -15.54 2.02 -22.84
CA GLY A 148 -16.24 1.01 -22.02
C GLY A 148 -16.25 -0.43 -22.55
N GLU A 149 -15.54 -0.75 -23.65
CA GLU A 149 -15.39 -2.15 -24.10
C GLU A 149 -14.18 -2.87 -23.50
N ASP A 150 -14.44 -4.06 -22.95
CA ASP A 150 -13.43 -4.98 -22.42
C ASP A 150 -12.62 -5.62 -23.57
N LYS A 151 -11.42 -5.09 -23.87
CA LYS A 151 -10.54 -5.74 -24.86
C LYS A 151 -9.79 -6.91 -24.20
N VAL A 152 -9.93 -8.11 -24.76
CA VAL A 152 -9.26 -9.31 -24.25
C VAL A 152 -7.96 -9.58 -25.00
N LEU A 153 -6.83 -9.35 -24.35
CA LEU A 153 -5.52 -9.75 -24.85
C LEU A 153 -5.33 -11.26 -24.64
N ARG A 154 -5.22 -12.00 -25.74
CA ARG A 154 -4.89 -13.43 -25.73
C ARG A 154 -3.40 -13.59 -26.00
N VAL A 155 -2.72 -14.22 -25.05
CA VAL A 155 -1.31 -14.59 -25.20
C VAL A 155 -1.20 -15.91 -25.97
N PRO A 156 -0.35 -16.01 -27.01
CA PRO A 156 -0.16 -17.24 -27.77
C PRO A 156 0.33 -18.39 -26.87
N SER A 157 -0.25 -19.57 -27.02
CA SER A 157 0.02 -20.73 -26.15
C SER A 157 1.36 -21.41 -26.40
N GLU A 158 1.93 -21.27 -27.60
CA GLU A 158 3.20 -21.90 -28.00
C GLU A 158 4.40 -21.31 -27.24
N GLU A 159 4.30 -20.05 -26.82
CA GLU A 159 5.35 -19.31 -26.10
C GLU A 159 5.35 -19.60 -24.59
N VAL A 160 4.27 -20.18 -24.06
CA VAL A 160 4.10 -20.53 -22.63
C VAL A 160 4.84 -21.83 -22.28
N GLN A 161 5.23 -22.66 -23.24
CA GLN A 161 5.79 -23.98 -22.97
C GLN A 161 7.30 -23.98 -22.69
N THR A 162 8.03 -22.95 -23.08
CA THR A 162 9.51 -22.89 -23.01
C THR A 162 10.07 -22.46 -21.66
N TRP A 163 9.26 -21.93 -20.73
CA TRP A 163 9.76 -21.34 -19.49
C TRP A 163 9.74 -22.27 -18.26
N ALA A 164 9.08 -23.44 -18.35
CA ALA A 164 8.79 -24.33 -17.22
C ALA A 164 10.02 -25.03 -16.56
N GLN A 165 11.24 -24.81 -17.05
CA GLN A 165 12.45 -25.56 -16.64
C GLN A 165 13.47 -24.73 -15.83
N GLU A 166 13.19 -23.47 -15.48
CA GLU A 166 14.17 -22.62 -14.78
C GLU A 166 14.24 -22.95 -13.27
N PRO A 167 15.44 -23.22 -12.69
CA PRO A 167 15.59 -23.51 -11.27
C PRO A 167 15.34 -22.27 -10.39
N LEU A 168 14.97 -22.51 -9.12
CA LEU A 168 14.83 -21.46 -8.11
C LEU A 168 16.20 -21.15 -7.46
N PRO A 169 16.52 -19.88 -7.14
CA PRO A 169 15.77 -18.66 -7.42
C PRO A 169 15.86 -18.24 -8.89
N ARG A 170 14.75 -17.73 -9.46
CA ARG A 170 14.70 -17.31 -10.86
C ARG A 170 15.43 -16.00 -11.07
N ASN A 171 16.10 -15.89 -12.23
CA ASN A 171 16.76 -14.68 -12.67
C ASN A 171 16.04 -13.98 -13.83
N HIS A 172 14.94 -14.56 -14.30
CA HIS A 172 14.14 -14.03 -15.40
C HIS A 172 12.69 -13.84 -15.00
N TYR A 173 12.07 -12.76 -15.48
CA TYR A 173 10.62 -12.60 -15.49
C TYR A 173 10.04 -13.40 -16.65
N PRO A 174 9.03 -14.26 -16.42
CA PRO A 174 8.51 -15.11 -17.47
C PRO A 174 7.80 -14.29 -18.54
N LEU A 175 7.03 -13.26 -18.15
CA LEU A 175 6.36 -12.36 -19.08
C LEU A 175 6.40 -10.91 -18.55
N VAL A 176 6.80 -9.98 -19.41
CA VAL A 176 6.62 -8.54 -19.20
C VAL A 176 5.81 -7.99 -20.37
N ILE A 177 4.75 -7.26 -20.03
CA ILE A 177 3.87 -6.60 -20.98
C ILE A 177 4.20 -5.11 -20.92
N VAL A 178 4.53 -4.53 -22.07
CA VAL A 178 4.75 -3.09 -22.21
C VAL A 178 3.58 -2.50 -22.97
N LEU A 179 2.93 -1.49 -22.37
CA LEU A 179 1.82 -0.78 -22.98
C LEU A 179 2.29 0.67 -23.23
N CYS A 180 2.13 1.13 -24.46
CA CYS A 180 2.38 2.52 -24.83
C CYS A 180 1.08 3.14 -25.33
N VAL A 181 0.67 4.25 -24.72
CA VAL A 181 -0.53 5.01 -25.12
C VAL A 181 -0.17 6.47 -25.25
N SER A 182 -0.22 6.98 -26.48
CA SER A 182 0.30 8.30 -26.85
C SER A 182 1.77 8.45 -26.40
N GLU A 183 1.99 9.01 -25.21
CA GLU A 183 3.30 9.16 -24.57
C GLU A 183 3.42 8.42 -23.24
N LEU A 184 2.36 7.84 -22.69
CA LEU A 184 2.40 7.08 -21.46
C LEU A 184 3.02 5.69 -21.70
N VAL A 185 3.98 5.30 -20.85
CA VAL A 185 4.59 3.95 -20.90
C VAL A 185 4.30 3.23 -19.58
N LEU A 186 3.69 2.05 -19.69
CA LEU A 186 3.37 1.17 -18.58
C LEU A 186 4.06 -0.18 -18.75
N PHE A 187 4.61 -0.71 -17.67
CA PHE A 187 5.22 -2.04 -17.62
C PHE A 187 4.43 -2.92 -16.67
N HIS A 188 3.98 -4.09 -17.12
CA HIS A 188 3.33 -5.09 -16.27
C HIS A 188 4.20 -6.33 -16.23
N VAL A 189 4.70 -6.66 -15.04
CA VAL A 189 5.47 -7.88 -14.79
C VAL A 189 4.48 -8.96 -14.37
N VAL A 190 4.44 -10.06 -15.12
CA VAL A 190 3.50 -11.15 -14.90
C VAL A 190 4.23 -12.40 -14.48
N HIS A 191 3.77 -13.03 -13.40
CA HIS A 191 4.11 -14.39 -13.03
C HIS A 191 3.13 -15.36 -13.70
N ILE A 192 3.67 -16.46 -14.22
CA ILE A 192 2.90 -17.54 -14.81
C ILE A 192 3.10 -18.76 -13.92
N GLN A 193 2.06 -19.56 -13.70
CA GLN A 193 2.13 -20.78 -12.90
C GLN A 193 2.85 -21.91 -13.65
N ASP A 194 3.78 -22.58 -12.98
CA ASP A 194 4.46 -23.80 -13.46
C ASP A 194 4.60 -24.86 -12.36
N GLU A 195 5.29 -25.94 -12.70
CA GLU A 195 5.63 -27.06 -11.82
C GLU A 195 6.56 -26.64 -10.68
N ALA A 196 7.56 -25.79 -10.95
CA ALA A 196 8.53 -25.33 -9.95
C ALA A 196 7.93 -24.32 -8.97
N LEU A 197 7.10 -23.38 -9.46
CA LEU A 197 6.45 -22.34 -8.65
C LEU A 197 4.93 -22.39 -8.83
N ARG A 198 4.29 -23.24 -8.02
CA ARG A 198 2.84 -23.53 -8.06
C ARG A 198 1.91 -22.36 -7.72
N PHE A 199 2.44 -21.17 -7.44
CA PHE A 199 1.60 -20.00 -7.24
C PHE A 199 0.80 -19.68 -8.50
N PRO A 200 -0.50 -19.31 -8.37
CA PRO A 200 -1.34 -18.99 -9.52
C PRO A 200 -0.74 -17.81 -10.31
N SER A 201 -0.96 -17.84 -11.62
CA SER A 201 -0.52 -16.75 -12.50
C SER A 201 -1.13 -15.43 -12.02
N ARG A 202 -0.31 -14.38 -11.93
CA ARG A 202 -0.74 -13.06 -11.45
C ARG A 202 0.20 -11.98 -11.95
N ILE A 203 -0.31 -10.77 -12.04
CA ILE A 203 0.53 -9.59 -12.23
C ILE A 203 1.27 -9.35 -10.91
N LEU A 204 2.60 -9.39 -10.95
CA LEU A 204 3.46 -9.16 -9.78
C LEU A 204 3.55 -7.67 -9.47
N ASN A 205 3.85 -6.87 -10.49
CA ASN A 205 4.08 -5.44 -10.37
C ASN A 205 3.63 -4.75 -11.66
N HIS A 206 3.20 -3.51 -11.51
CA HIS A 206 2.96 -2.58 -12.62
C HIS A 206 3.70 -1.27 -12.36
N TYR A 207 4.35 -0.75 -13.39
CA TYR A 207 5.16 0.46 -13.29
C TYR A 207 4.70 1.48 -14.32
N ILE A 208 4.68 2.74 -13.91
CA ILE A 208 4.47 3.89 -14.77
C ILE A 208 5.78 4.64 -14.96
N LYS A 209 6.04 5.06 -16.20
CA LYS A 209 7.21 5.87 -16.55
C LYS A 209 6.82 7.35 -16.68
N PHE A 210 7.46 8.19 -15.90
CA PHE A 210 7.31 9.65 -15.97
C PHE A 210 8.31 10.28 -16.94
N ASP A 211 8.01 11.49 -17.40
CA ASP A 211 8.83 12.25 -18.36
C ASP A 211 10.22 12.60 -17.82
N ASP A 212 10.35 12.75 -16.51
CA ASP A 212 11.61 12.97 -15.81
C ASP A 212 12.51 11.72 -15.73
N GLY A 213 12.07 10.60 -16.32
CA GLY A 213 12.78 9.33 -16.29
C GLY A 213 12.63 8.56 -14.98
N ARG A 214 11.86 9.05 -14.00
CA ARG A 214 11.49 8.25 -12.83
C ARG A 214 10.47 7.20 -13.23
N SER A 215 10.52 6.07 -12.54
CA SER A 215 9.52 5.02 -12.64
C SER A 215 8.90 4.84 -11.28
N ALA A 216 7.58 4.90 -11.19
CA ALA A 216 6.88 4.54 -9.96
C ALA A 216 6.21 3.19 -10.12
N GLU A 217 6.30 2.38 -9.07
CA GLU A 217 5.47 1.20 -8.94
C GLU A 217 4.06 1.66 -8.56
N LEU A 218 3.08 1.37 -9.41
CA LEU A 218 1.69 1.58 -9.06
C LEU A 218 1.33 0.53 -7.99
N ARG A 219 0.55 0.88 -6.99
CA ARG A 219 0.10 -0.09 -5.99
C ARG A 219 -1.34 0.21 -5.63
N PRO A 220 -2.22 -0.80 -5.60
CA PRO A 220 -3.61 -0.58 -5.24
C PRO A 220 -3.71 -0.10 -3.79
N LEU A 221 -4.75 0.67 -3.54
CA LEU A 221 -5.23 0.98 -2.21
C LEU A 221 -6.15 -0.13 -1.74
N PHE A 222 -6.12 -0.40 -0.44
CA PHE A 222 -7.03 -1.34 0.19
C PHE A 222 -8.17 -0.56 0.81
N THR A 223 -9.30 -0.54 0.12
CA THR A 223 -10.55 0.10 0.56
C THR A 223 -11.55 -0.99 0.98
N GLN A 224 -12.57 -0.61 1.77
CA GLN A 224 -13.74 -1.46 1.96
C GLN A 224 -14.71 -1.29 0.79
N ASP A 225 -15.49 -2.34 0.50
CA ASP A 225 -16.44 -2.34 -0.62
C ASP A 225 -17.54 -1.26 -0.48
N SER A 226 -17.89 -0.86 0.75
CA SER A 226 -18.88 0.19 1.00
C SER A 226 -18.35 1.61 0.73
N GLY A 227 -17.03 1.80 0.67
CA GLY A 227 -16.43 3.14 0.59
C GLY A 227 -16.59 3.98 1.87
N GLU A 228 -17.17 3.42 2.93
CA GLU A 228 -17.47 4.11 4.18
C GLU A 228 -16.35 3.94 5.21
N CYS A 229 -16.23 4.91 6.11
CA CYS A 229 -15.27 4.86 7.20
C CYS A 229 -15.56 3.66 8.12
N VAL A 230 -14.54 2.84 8.36
CA VAL A 230 -14.67 1.61 9.16
C VAL A 230 -14.92 1.86 10.65
N VAL A 231 -14.74 3.11 11.09
CA VAL A 231 -14.87 3.52 12.49
C VAL A 231 -16.26 4.04 12.80
N CYS A 232 -16.80 4.96 11.98
CA CYS A 232 -18.14 5.51 12.18
C CYS A 232 -19.23 4.89 11.30
N GLN A 233 -18.87 4.26 10.18
CA GLN A 233 -19.79 3.70 9.19
C GLN A 233 -20.86 4.70 8.69
N GLU A 234 -20.50 5.98 8.66
CA GLU A 234 -21.41 7.07 8.33
C GLU A 234 -20.84 7.98 7.24
N LYS A 235 -19.54 8.30 7.34
CA LYS A 235 -18.86 9.22 6.41
C LYS A 235 -18.01 8.44 5.41
N PRO A 236 -17.83 8.96 4.17
CA PRO A 236 -16.95 8.33 3.19
C PRO A 236 -15.50 8.28 3.68
N VAL A 237 -14.76 7.31 3.17
CA VAL A 237 -13.31 7.23 3.37
C VAL A 237 -12.63 8.37 2.61
N SER A 238 -11.82 9.16 3.31
CA SER A 238 -11.08 10.26 2.69
C SER A 238 -9.56 10.16 2.85
N ARG A 239 -9.05 9.27 3.71
CA ARG A 239 -7.61 9.14 4.02
C ARG A 239 -7.09 7.73 3.83
N ALA A 240 -5.94 7.61 3.19
CA ALA A 240 -5.17 6.37 3.08
C ALA A 240 -3.89 6.43 3.92
N PHE A 241 -3.61 5.36 4.66
CA PHE A 241 -2.46 5.29 5.56
C PHE A 241 -1.24 4.65 4.93
N LEU A 242 -0.05 5.18 5.20
CA LEU A 242 1.22 4.62 4.77
C LEU A 242 1.98 4.00 5.95
N PRO A 243 2.69 2.87 5.75
CA PRO A 243 2.95 2.16 4.49
C PRO A 243 1.89 1.11 4.13
N CYS A 244 0.86 0.91 4.96
CA CYS A 244 -0.07 -0.21 4.80
C CYS A 244 -1.10 -0.05 3.68
N ARG A 245 -1.27 1.17 3.15
CA ARG A 245 -2.16 1.56 2.05
C ARG A 245 -3.65 1.28 2.27
N HIS A 246 -4.08 1.15 3.53
CA HIS A 246 -5.51 1.05 3.83
C HIS A 246 -6.15 2.42 3.81
N ALA A 247 -7.13 2.61 2.94
CA ALA A 247 -8.05 3.75 2.97
C ALA A 247 -9.29 3.32 3.74
N CYS A 248 -9.41 3.78 4.99
CA CYS A 248 -10.40 3.24 5.93
C CYS A 248 -10.99 4.27 6.91
N SER A 249 -10.54 5.52 6.89
CA SER A 249 -10.99 6.55 7.83
C SER A 249 -11.45 7.83 7.13
N CYS A 250 -12.51 8.44 7.66
CA CYS A 250 -12.85 9.84 7.39
C CYS A 250 -11.96 10.80 8.21
N SER A 251 -12.09 12.11 7.96
CA SER A 251 -11.37 13.17 8.67
C SER A 251 -11.56 13.14 10.18
N ASP A 252 -12.80 13.02 10.64
CA ASP A 252 -13.13 13.10 12.07
C ASP A 252 -12.63 11.89 12.86
N CYS A 253 -12.82 10.69 12.29
CA CYS A 253 -12.36 9.47 12.92
C CYS A 253 -10.84 9.40 12.97
N PHE A 254 -10.16 9.95 11.96
CA PHE A 254 -8.71 10.00 11.92
C PHE A 254 -8.12 10.77 13.11
N GLN A 255 -8.73 11.90 13.53
CA GLN A 255 -8.28 12.66 14.70
C GLN A 255 -8.33 11.85 16.00
N ARG A 256 -9.14 10.80 16.06
CA ARG A 256 -9.29 9.90 17.23
C ARG A 256 -8.38 8.67 17.13
N ILE A 257 -7.80 8.40 15.95
CA ILE A 257 -6.86 7.31 15.73
C ILE A 257 -5.49 7.76 16.24
N LYS A 258 -4.93 7.01 17.19
CA LYS A 258 -3.66 7.37 17.83
C LYS A 258 -2.48 7.29 16.86
N ASN A 259 -2.19 6.10 16.34
CA ASN A 259 -0.98 5.85 15.54
C ASN A 259 -1.01 4.53 14.77
N LYS A 260 -2.11 3.78 14.78
CA LYS A 260 -2.22 2.47 14.16
C LYS A 260 -3.44 2.39 13.27
N CYS A 261 -3.27 1.79 12.11
CA CYS A 261 -4.36 1.54 11.17
C CYS A 261 -5.44 0.63 11.80
N PRO A 262 -6.74 0.98 11.76
CA PRO A 262 -7.82 0.14 12.29
C PRO A 262 -7.92 -1.23 11.62
N MET A 263 -7.58 -1.31 10.33
CA MET A 263 -7.69 -2.55 9.53
C MET A 263 -6.59 -3.56 9.84
N CYS A 264 -5.32 -3.12 9.84
CA CYS A 264 -4.16 -4.02 9.93
C CYS A 264 -3.28 -3.81 11.17
N ARG A 265 -3.57 -2.81 12.00
CA ARG A 265 -2.81 -2.44 13.21
C ARG A 265 -1.36 -2.00 12.97
N THR A 266 -0.93 -1.88 11.72
CA THR A 266 0.35 -1.29 11.33
C THR A 266 0.44 0.16 11.76
N PHE A 267 1.63 0.58 12.21
CA PHE A 267 1.90 1.97 12.57
C PHE A 267 1.74 2.89 11.35
N ILE A 268 1.01 3.99 11.53
CA ILE A 268 0.78 4.99 10.49
C ILE A 268 2.01 5.89 10.49
N HIS A 269 2.77 5.93 9.40
CA HIS A 269 3.95 6.81 9.29
C HIS A 269 3.62 8.15 8.63
N SER A 270 2.69 8.12 7.69
CA SER A 270 2.14 9.29 7.00
C SER A 270 0.79 8.90 6.40
N PHE A 271 0.05 9.86 5.88
CA PHE A 271 -1.22 9.62 5.19
C PHE A 271 -1.36 10.55 3.98
N PHE A 272 -2.29 10.25 3.08
CA PHE A 272 -2.68 11.16 1.99
C PHE A 272 -4.19 11.11 1.78
N LEU A 273 -4.73 12.12 1.10
CA LEU A 273 -6.16 12.22 0.79
C LEU A 273 -6.47 11.45 -0.50
N VAL A 274 -7.54 10.64 -0.48
CA VAL A 274 -7.97 9.83 -1.64
C VAL A 274 -8.89 10.62 -2.56
N GLU A 275 -9.70 11.51 -1.99
CA GLU A 275 -10.55 12.46 -2.70
C GLU A 275 -10.32 13.84 -2.10
N ASP A 276 -10.38 14.88 -2.93
CA ASP A 276 -10.34 16.26 -2.45
C ASP A 276 -11.58 16.52 -1.58
N GLU A 277 -11.37 16.97 -0.34
CA GLU A 277 -12.44 17.47 0.54
C GLU A 277 -12.95 18.84 0.02
N ALA A 278 -13.39 18.89 -1.24
CA ALA A 278 -13.94 20.06 -1.88
C ALA A 278 -15.39 20.27 -1.45
N GLY A 279 -15.59 21.08 -0.39
CA GLY A 279 -16.76 21.95 -0.31
C GLY A 279 -17.82 21.68 0.76
N GLU A 280 -17.45 21.49 2.02
CA GLU A 280 -18.35 21.78 3.15
C GLU A 280 -17.75 22.86 4.06
N SER A 281 -17.54 24.05 3.50
CA SER A 281 -17.24 25.26 4.28
C SER A 281 -17.90 26.51 3.68
N SER A 282 -19.22 26.48 3.51
CA SER A 282 -20.03 27.71 3.36
C SER A 282 -21.51 27.48 3.68
N SER A 283 -21.83 27.25 4.94
CA SER A 283 -23.17 27.48 5.51
C SER A 283 -23.09 27.82 7.00
N LEU A 284 -22.18 28.73 7.35
CA LEU A 284 -22.35 29.56 8.55
C LEU A 284 -23.17 30.78 8.11
N SER A 285 -24.48 30.68 8.27
CA SER A 285 -25.39 31.82 8.29
C SER A 285 -25.03 32.75 9.46
N PRO A 286 -24.87 34.06 9.26
CA PRO A 286 -24.98 35.01 10.35
C PRO A 286 -26.48 35.32 10.53
N ASP A 287 -27.12 34.65 11.48
CA ASP A 287 -28.27 35.23 12.18
C ASP A 287 -27.73 36.26 13.17
N GLY A 288 -28.19 37.51 13.05
CA GLY A 288 -27.90 38.61 13.97
C GLY A 288 -27.78 39.96 13.28
#